data_AF-A0A1F9A0H2-F1
#
_entry.id   AF-A0A1F9A0H2-F1
#
_cell.length_a   1.000
_cell.length_b   1.000
_cell.length_c   1.000
_cell.angle_alpha   90.00
_cell.angle_beta   90.00
_cell.angle_gamma   90.00
#
_symmetry.space_group_name_H-M   'P 1'
#
loop_
_entity.id
_entity.type
_entity.pdbx_description
1 polymer ?
#
loop_
_entity_poly.entity_id
_entity_poly.type
_entity_poly.pdbx_seq_one_letter_code
_entity_poly.pdbx_strand_id
1 'polypeptide(L)'
;MLDFNKTFKKYESLVAEIEKGVGKIKSNFPKEVRCDKRCCDCCFAVFDLSLIEAVYLNYHFFRNKEKKDQEEILERANTADRQAYRIKRKLHKMVTQGKPREDDVLSSLSRERIRCPFLNGEDLCDLYECRPITCRVYGVPTAIRGEGHTCGISGFQEGTAYPTIHLDKINTRLLELSKDLLKEIGIGDSPLQERLVPLSSALLTDYDEEFFGLPSG
;
A
#
# COMPACT_ATOMS: atom_id res chain seq x y z
N MET A 1 5.99 -19.83 12.46
CA MET A 1 5.49 -18.47 12.18
C MET A 1 6.48 -17.50 12.77
N LEU A 2 7.19 -16.82 11.88
CA LEU A 2 8.19 -15.83 12.24
C LEU A 2 7.56 -14.70 13.06
N ASP A 3 8.30 -14.22 14.05
CA ASP A 3 7.88 -13.10 14.90
C ASP A 3 8.50 -11.79 14.38
N PHE A 4 7.64 -10.85 13.99
CA PHE A 4 8.01 -9.51 13.51
C PHE A 4 7.51 -8.40 14.43
N ASN A 5 7.11 -8.73 15.67
CA ASN A 5 6.45 -7.81 16.59
C ASN A 5 7.26 -6.55 16.89
N LYS A 6 8.60 -6.62 16.92
CA LYS A 6 9.43 -5.44 17.20
C LYS A 6 9.36 -4.45 16.05
N THR A 7 9.46 -4.94 14.81
CA THR A 7 9.37 -4.07 13.63
C THR A 7 7.93 -3.61 13.37
N PHE A 8 6.91 -4.43 13.65
CA PHE A 8 5.51 -4.01 13.58
C PHE A 8 5.22 -2.82 14.50
N LYS A 9 5.71 -2.80 15.74
CA LYS A 9 5.56 -1.63 16.62
C LYS A 9 6.19 -0.35 16.06
N LYS A 10 7.31 -0.46 15.36
CA LYS A 10 7.94 0.68 14.68
C LYS A 10 7.09 1.16 13.50
N TYR A 11 6.54 0.22 12.72
CA TYR A 11 5.63 0.53 11.63
C TYR A 11 4.33 1.19 12.13
N GLU A 12 3.72 0.67 13.19
CA GLU A 12 2.54 1.27 13.85
C GLU A 12 2.83 2.70 14.35
N SER A 13 4.04 2.94 14.88
CA SER A 13 4.47 4.28 15.29
C SER A 13 4.57 5.25 14.11
N LEU A 14 5.09 4.79 12.97
CA LEU A 14 5.11 5.55 11.71
C LEU A 14 3.68 5.82 11.22
N VAL A 15 2.79 4.84 11.26
CA VAL A 15 1.38 4.99 10.91
C VAL A 15 0.72 6.07 11.77
N ALA A 16 0.90 6.02 13.09
CA ALA A 16 0.33 7.01 14.01
C ALA A 16 0.83 8.43 13.74
N GLU A 17 2.12 8.59 13.42
CA GLU A 17 2.70 9.88 13.03
C GLU A 17 2.04 10.45 11.77
N ILE A 18 1.86 9.60 10.75
CA ILE A 18 1.23 9.98 9.48
C ILE A 18 -0.25 10.31 9.69
N GLU A 19 -0.97 9.51 10.46
CA GLU A 19 -2.38 9.78 10.76
C GLU A 19 -2.57 11.08 11.52
N LYS A 20 -1.64 11.44 12.40
CA LYS A 20 -1.63 12.76 13.04
C LYS A 20 -1.43 13.89 12.01
N GLY A 21 -0.54 13.70 11.03
CA GLY A 21 -0.33 14.63 9.92
C GLY A 21 -1.59 14.80 9.06
N VAL A 22 -2.17 13.69 8.62
CA VAL A 22 -3.43 13.65 7.86
C VAL A 22 -4.56 14.30 8.66
N GLY A 23 -4.71 13.97 9.94
CA GLY A 23 -5.73 14.53 10.82
C GLY A 23 -5.66 16.05 10.96
N LYS A 24 -4.44 16.63 10.99
CA LYS A 24 -4.27 18.09 10.96
C LYS A 24 -4.77 18.70 9.65
N ILE A 25 -4.45 18.08 8.50
CA ILE A 25 -4.94 18.56 7.20
C ILE A 25 -6.47 18.49 7.15
N LYS A 26 -7.05 17.36 7.56
CA LYS A 26 -8.51 17.19 7.62
C LYS A 26 -9.19 18.24 8.51
N SER A 27 -8.59 18.57 9.64
CA SER A 27 -9.14 19.55 10.58
C SER A 27 -9.05 20.99 10.04
N ASN A 28 -7.97 21.31 9.34
CA ASN A 28 -7.76 22.65 8.78
C ASN A 28 -8.50 22.88 7.46
N PHE A 29 -8.76 21.82 6.69
CA PHE A 29 -9.36 21.85 5.35
C PHE A 29 -10.55 20.89 5.21
N PRO A 30 -11.61 21.03 6.04
CA PRO A 30 -12.72 20.08 6.07
C PRO A 30 -13.61 20.15 4.82
N LYS A 31 -13.57 21.23 4.04
CA LYS A 31 -14.35 21.37 2.80
C LYS A 31 -13.64 20.72 1.60
N GLU A 32 -12.32 20.69 1.67
CA GLU A 32 -11.43 20.18 0.64
C GLU A 32 -11.23 18.67 0.80
N VAL A 33 -11.17 18.16 2.04
CA VAL A 33 -11.13 16.72 2.29
C VAL A 33 -12.55 16.14 2.24
N ARG A 34 -12.91 15.55 1.10
CA ARG A 34 -14.20 14.85 0.90
C ARG A 34 -14.14 13.34 1.16
N CYS A 35 -13.00 12.84 1.60
CA CYS A 35 -12.78 11.42 1.87
C CYS A 35 -13.38 11.02 3.23
N ASP A 36 -14.30 10.06 3.23
CA ASP A 36 -14.86 9.40 4.41
C ASP A 36 -14.64 7.87 4.36
N LYS A 37 -15.22 7.11 5.32
CA LYS A 37 -15.05 5.64 5.36
C LYS A 37 -15.69 4.89 4.19
N ARG A 38 -16.69 5.48 3.53
CA ARG A 38 -17.42 4.91 2.38
C ARG A 38 -16.89 5.42 1.04
N CYS A 39 -15.98 6.41 1.07
CA CYS A 39 -15.23 6.83 -0.11
C CYS A 39 -14.32 5.68 -0.59
N CYS A 40 -14.77 4.96 -1.63
CA CYS A 40 -14.06 3.80 -2.16
C CYS A 40 -13.11 4.12 -3.34
N ASP A 41 -12.86 5.40 -3.70
CA ASP A 41 -11.97 5.74 -4.83
C ASP A 41 -10.55 5.16 -4.66
N CYS A 42 -10.01 5.18 -3.43
CA CYS A 42 -8.72 4.57 -3.12
C CYS A 42 -8.72 3.04 -3.27
N CYS A 43 -9.90 2.41 -3.15
CA CYS A 43 -10.06 0.97 -3.30
C CYS A 43 -10.02 0.52 -4.76
N PHE A 44 -9.90 1.44 -5.72
CA PHE A 44 -9.65 1.12 -7.12
C PHE A 44 -8.28 1.60 -7.60
N ALA A 45 -7.48 2.24 -6.75
CA ALA A 45 -6.13 2.69 -7.11
C ALA A 45 -5.17 1.50 -7.18
N VAL A 46 -4.33 1.46 -8.22
CA VAL A 46 -3.29 0.45 -8.37
C VAL A 46 -1.99 0.98 -7.78
N PHE A 47 -1.49 0.30 -6.75
CA PHE A 47 -0.21 0.60 -6.10
C PHE A 47 0.38 -0.68 -5.52
N ASP A 48 1.68 -0.67 -5.29
CA ASP A 48 2.38 -1.75 -4.61
C ASP A 48 2.69 -1.36 -3.16
N LEU A 49 2.74 -2.38 -2.30
CA LEU A 49 3.14 -2.31 -0.90
C LEU A 49 4.64 -2.49 -0.77
N SER A 50 5.23 -1.82 0.22
CA SER A 50 6.55 -2.20 0.73
C SER A 50 6.51 -3.59 1.39
N LEU A 51 7.66 -4.25 1.54
CA LEU A 51 7.72 -5.57 2.19
C LEU A 51 7.14 -5.53 3.61
N ILE A 52 7.50 -4.52 4.42
CA ILE A 52 6.95 -4.36 5.78
C ILE A 52 5.42 -4.28 5.77
N GLU A 53 4.83 -3.50 4.86
CA GLU A 53 3.38 -3.37 4.76
C GLU A 53 2.72 -4.67 4.29
N ALA A 54 3.34 -5.36 3.33
CA ALA A 54 2.83 -6.63 2.82
C ALA A 54 2.78 -7.71 3.91
N VAL A 55 3.87 -7.86 4.67
CA VAL A 55 3.95 -8.83 5.79
C VAL A 55 3.01 -8.43 6.93
N TYR A 56 2.96 -7.15 7.31
CA TYR A 56 2.07 -6.65 8.36
C TYR A 56 0.59 -6.89 8.01
N LEU A 57 0.20 -6.56 6.78
CA LEU A 57 -1.17 -6.71 6.30
C LEU A 57 -1.58 -8.19 6.24
N ASN A 58 -0.70 -9.05 5.73
CA ASN A 58 -0.94 -10.50 5.71
C ASN A 58 -1.11 -11.07 7.13
N TYR A 59 -0.20 -10.73 8.05
CA TYR A 59 -0.27 -11.15 9.44
C TYR A 59 -1.59 -10.78 10.11
N HIS A 60 -2.02 -9.51 9.98
CA HIS A 60 -3.26 -9.05 10.58
C HIS A 60 -4.50 -9.58 9.87
N PHE A 61 -4.45 -9.81 8.56
CA PHE A 61 -5.54 -10.43 7.82
C PHE A 61 -5.85 -11.83 8.38
N PHE A 62 -4.86 -12.71 8.45
CA PHE A 62 -5.07 -14.08 8.92
C PHE A 62 -5.39 -14.18 10.42
N ARG A 63 -4.97 -13.20 11.22
CA ARG A 63 -5.29 -13.15 12.66
C ARG A 63 -6.66 -12.55 12.99
N ASN A 64 -7.09 -11.55 12.23
CA ASN A 64 -8.28 -10.76 12.58
C ASN A 64 -9.54 -11.19 11.83
N LYS A 65 -9.44 -12.14 10.89
CA LYS A 65 -10.57 -12.62 10.07
C LYS A 65 -10.91 -14.07 10.34
N GLU A 66 -12.20 -14.38 10.34
CA GLU A 66 -12.67 -15.76 10.39
C GLU A 66 -12.39 -16.47 9.06
N LYS A 67 -12.26 -17.80 9.08
CA LYS A 67 -11.92 -18.59 7.88
C LYS A 67 -12.88 -18.33 6.71
N LYS A 68 -14.17 -18.19 6.97
CA LYS A 68 -15.17 -17.89 5.95
C LYS A 68 -14.92 -16.54 5.27
N ASP A 69 -14.64 -15.50 6.05
CA ASP A 69 -14.32 -14.18 5.52
C ASP A 69 -12.99 -14.19 4.76
N GLN A 70 -12.02 -14.97 5.24
CA GLN A 70 -10.73 -15.15 4.57
C GLN A 70 -10.93 -15.76 3.18
N GLU A 71 -11.72 -16.82 3.04
CA GLU A 71 -12.01 -17.46 1.75
C GLU A 71 -12.60 -16.45 0.75
N GLU A 72 -13.61 -15.68 1.16
CA GLU A 72 -14.23 -14.66 0.29
C GLU A 72 -13.23 -13.55 -0.11
N ILE A 73 -12.40 -13.08 0.82
CA ILE A 73 -11.37 -12.08 0.54
C ILE A 73 -10.29 -12.64 -0.38
N LEU A 74 -9.89 -13.90 -0.20
CA LEU A 74 -8.87 -14.57 -1.03
C LEU A 74 -9.39 -14.83 -2.46
N GLU A 75 -10.68 -15.09 -2.66
CA GLU A 75 -11.28 -15.15 -3.99
C GLU A 75 -11.22 -13.79 -4.72
N ARG A 76 -11.54 -12.71 -3.99
CA ARG A 76 -11.36 -11.34 -4.50
C ARG A 76 -9.88 -11.05 -4.80
N ALA A 77 -8.97 -11.48 -3.94
CA ALA A 77 -7.52 -11.34 -4.11
C ALA A 77 -7.03 -12.05 -5.37
N ASN A 78 -7.44 -13.30 -5.60
CA ASN A 78 -7.11 -14.05 -6.82
C ASN A 78 -7.56 -13.33 -8.09
N THR A 79 -8.73 -12.71 -8.06
CA THR A 79 -9.25 -11.95 -9.20
C THR A 79 -8.44 -10.68 -9.45
N ALA A 80 -8.14 -9.92 -8.40
CA ALA A 80 -7.28 -8.74 -8.47
C ALA A 80 -5.86 -9.07 -8.94
N ASP A 81 -5.30 -10.20 -8.49
CA ASP A 81 -3.94 -10.62 -8.84
C ASP A 81 -3.79 -10.92 -10.33
N ARG A 82 -4.78 -11.63 -10.91
CA ARG A 82 -4.82 -11.86 -12.36
C ARG A 82 -4.88 -10.55 -13.15
N GLN A 83 -5.57 -9.53 -12.64
CA GLN A 83 -5.61 -8.21 -13.28
C GLN A 83 -4.26 -7.49 -13.14
N ALA A 84 -3.67 -7.49 -11.94
CA ALA A 84 -2.36 -6.89 -11.67
C ALA A 84 -1.26 -7.51 -12.55
N TYR A 85 -1.27 -8.83 -12.71
CA TYR A 85 -0.35 -9.54 -13.61
C TYR A 85 -0.48 -9.07 -15.06
N ARG A 86 -1.71 -8.89 -15.57
CA ARG A 86 -1.94 -8.40 -16.93
C ARG A 86 -1.40 -6.98 -17.13
N ILE A 87 -1.61 -6.10 -16.15
CA ILE A 87 -1.07 -4.73 -16.16
C ILE A 87 0.45 -4.76 -16.13
N LYS A 88 1.05 -5.51 -15.19
CA LYS A 88 2.51 -5.64 -15.08
C LYS A 88 3.13 -6.13 -16.38
N ARG A 89 2.52 -7.11 -17.04
CA ARG A 89 2.96 -7.61 -18.36
C ARG A 89 2.83 -6.55 -19.44
N LYS A 90 1.76 -5.75 -19.46
CA LYS A 90 1.56 -4.63 -20.39
C LYS A 90 2.65 -3.56 -20.20
N LEU A 91 2.89 -3.15 -18.95
CA LEU A 91 3.91 -2.14 -18.62
C LEU A 91 5.33 -2.63 -18.93
N HIS A 92 5.65 -3.89 -18.62
CA HIS A 92 6.94 -4.49 -18.97
C HIS A 92 7.16 -4.48 -20.48
N LYS A 93 6.14 -4.84 -21.28
CA LYS A 93 6.22 -4.74 -22.74
C LYS A 93 6.51 -3.31 -23.21
N MET A 94 5.81 -2.31 -22.65
CA MET A 94 6.06 -0.89 -22.97
C MET A 94 7.51 -0.50 -22.70
N VAL A 95 8.09 -0.91 -21.56
CA VAL A 95 9.49 -0.64 -21.20
C VAL A 95 10.50 -1.34 -22.13
N THR A 96 10.17 -2.55 -22.59
CA THR A 96 11.05 -3.32 -23.49
C THR A 96 11.00 -2.86 -24.95
N GLN A 97 9.93 -2.20 -25.38
CA GLN A 97 9.69 -1.79 -26.79
C GLN A 97 10.17 -0.36 -27.11
N GLY A 98 10.90 0.25 -26.18
CA GLY A 98 11.39 1.64 -26.17
C GLY A 98 11.39 2.09 -24.70
N LYS A 99 12.25 3.03 -24.27
CA LYS A 99 12.17 3.54 -22.88
C LYS A 99 11.06 4.61 -22.80
N PRO A 100 9.80 4.30 -22.43
CA PRO A 100 8.94 5.34 -21.89
C PRO A 100 9.66 5.97 -20.71
N ARG A 101 9.53 7.29 -20.51
CA ARG A 101 10.03 7.91 -19.29
C ARG A 101 9.31 7.24 -18.11
N GLU A 102 9.96 7.20 -16.95
CA GLU A 102 9.34 6.64 -15.73
C GLU A 102 7.95 7.28 -15.48
N ASP A 103 7.82 8.56 -15.78
CA ASP A 103 6.58 9.34 -15.70
C ASP A 103 5.46 8.80 -16.62
N ASP A 104 5.79 8.29 -17.81
CA ASP A 104 4.80 7.71 -18.74
C ASP A 104 4.26 6.38 -18.19
N VAL A 105 5.11 5.59 -17.54
CA VAL A 105 4.73 4.33 -16.88
C VAL A 105 3.84 4.63 -15.68
N LEU A 106 4.22 5.61 -14.86
CA LEU A 106 3.44 6.07 -13.70
C LEU A 106 2.07 6.63 -14.14
N SER A 107 2.04 7.46 -15.18
CA SER A 107 0.81 8.00 -15.75
C SER A 107 -0.11 6.89 -16.28
N SER A 108 0.44 5.89 -16.98
CA SER A 108 -0.32 4.72 -17.44
C SER A 108 -0.91 3.94 -16.25
N LEU A 109 -0.11 3.66 -15.22
CA LEU A 109 -0.55 2.94 -14.03
C LEU A 109 -1.64 3.69 -13.26
N SER A 110 -1.56 5.02 -13.17
CA SER A 110 -2.54 5.86 -12.47
C SER A 110 -3.96 5.79 -13.05
N ARG A 111 -4.08 5.40 -14.33
CA ARG A 111 -5.35 5.27 -15.05
C ARG A 111 -5.94 3.86 -14.93
N GLU A 112 -5.12 2.88 -14.57
CA GLU A 112 -5.59 1.53 -14.36
C GLU A 112 -6.42 1.45 -13.07
N ARG A 113 -7.44 0.60 -13.07
CA ARG A 113 -8.33 0.41 -11.91
C ARG A 113 -8.45 -1.07 -11.60
N ILE A 114 -8.04 -1.46 -10.40
CA ILE A 114 -8.22 -2.82 -9.86
C ILE A 114 -8.99 -2.70 -8.56
N ARG A 115 -10.09 -3.43 -8.45
CA ARG A 115 -10.88 -3.47 -7.22
C ARG A 115 -10.06 -4.13 -6.11
N CYS A 116 -9.90 -3.40 -5.00
CA CYS A 116 -9.21 -3.87 -3.81
C CYS A 116 -9.88 -5.13 -3.26
N PRO A 117 -9.11 -6.17 -2.90
CA PRO A 117 -9.63 -7.38 -2.26
C PRO A 117 -10.42 -7.11 -0.98
N PHE A 118 -10.05 -6.09 -0.22
CA PHE A 118 -10.74 -5.73 1.03
C PHE A 118 -11.99 -4.89 0.85
N LEU A 119 -12.28 -4.37 -0.35
CA LEU A 119 -13.55 -3.65 -0.56
C LEU A 119 -14.68 -4.68 -0.56
N ASN A 120 -15.63 -4.56 0.37
CA ASN A 120 -16.79 -5.45 0.47
C ASN A 120 -17.99 -4.92 -0.33
N GLY A 121 -19.15 -5.58 -0.22
CA GLY A 121 -20.37 -5.20 -0.91
C GLY A 121 -21.04 -3.92 -0.40
N GLU A 122 -20.62 -3.40 0.76
CA GLU A 122 -21.16 -2.19 1.38
C GLU A 122 -20.25 -0.97 1.19
N ASP A 123 -19.30 -1.04 0.26
CA ASP A 123 -18.25 -0.04 0.03
C ASP A 123 -17.39 0.25 1.27
N LEU A 124 -17.24 -0.74 2.15
CA LEU A 124 -16.38 -0.69 3.32
C LEU A 124 -15.14 -1.57 3.14
N CYS A 125 -14.04 -1.16 3.77
CA CYS A 125 -12.82 -1.95 3.80
C CYS A 125 -12.88 -2.98 4.94
N ASP A 126 -12.82 -4.26 4.60
CA ASP A 126 -12.81 -5.36 5.55
C ASP A 126 -11.61 -5.31 6.51
N LEU A 127 -10.52 -4.63 6.15
CA LEU A 127 -9.33 -4.47 6.98
C LEU A 127 -8.97 -2.99 7.21
N TYR A 128 -9.99 -2.16 7.47
CA TYR A 128 -9.83 -0.70 7.56
C TYR A 128 -8.76 -0.25 8.58
N GLU A 129 -8.69 -0.87 9.75
CA GLU A 129 -7.76 -0.47 10.81
C GLU A 129 -6.30 -0.83 10.51
N CYS A 130 -6.04 -1.86 9.70
CA CYS A 130 -4.69 -2.26 9.29
C CYS A 130 -4.34 -1.79 7.86
N ARG A 131 -5.13 -0.87 7.28
CA ARG A 131 -4.88 -0.35 5.92
C ARG A 131 -3.45 0.21 5.77
N PRO A 132 -2.83 0.07 4.59
CA PRO A 132 -1.48 0.57 4.34
C PRO A 132 -1.43 2.11 4.32
N ILE A 133 -0.24 2.67 4.40
CA ILE A 133 -0.02 4.12 4.47
C ILE A 133 -0.61 4.81 3.25
N THR A 134 -0.47 4.25 2.05
CA THR A 134 -1.05 4.79 0.81
C THR A 134 -2.56 5.00 0.93
N CYS A 135 -3.29 4.10 1.60
CA CYS A 135 -4.72 4.27 1.86
C CYS A 135 -5.02 5.34 2.92
N ARG A 136 -4.11 5.62 3.85
CA ARG A 136 -4.28 6.61 4.93
C ARG A 136 -4.05 8.04 4.47
N VAL A 137 -3.10 8.23 3.57
CA VAL A 137 -2.77 9.53 2.98
C VAL A 137 -3.69 9.88 1.80
N TYR A 138 -4.49 8.92 1.33
CA TYR A 138 -5.42 9.15 0.23
C TYR A 138 -6.47 10.22 0.61
N GLY A 139 -6.69 11.17 -0.31
CA GLY A 139 -7.65 12.26 -0.12
C GLY A 139 -7.10 13.51 0.56
N VAL A 140 -5.83 13.51 0.99
CA VAL A 140 -5.09 14.74 1.33
C VAL A 140 -4.02 15.04 0.27
N PRO A 141 -3.49 16.27 0.19
CA PRO A 141 -2.41 16.59 -0.73
C PRO A 141 -1.17 15.77 -0.39
N THR A 142 -0.58 15.16 -1.42
CA THR A 142 0.66 14.38 -1.34
C THR A 142 1.70 14.98 -2.26
N ALA A 143 2.98 14.74 -2.00
CA ALA A 143 4.07 15.15 -2.88
C ALA A 143 4.97 13.97 -3.21
N ILE A 144 5.30 13.84 -4.49
CA ILE A 144 6.26 12.88 -5.04
C ILE A 144 7.26 13.69 -5.87
N ARG A 145 8.56 13.58 -5.57
CA ARG A 145 9.64 14.32 -6.27
C ARG A 145 9.42 15.85 -6.32
N GLY A 146 8.73 16.39 -5.32
CA GLY A 146 8.38 17.81 -5.24
C GLY A 146 7.12 18.21 -6.00
N GLU A 147 6.50 17.30 -6.76
CA GLU A 147 5.24 17.53 -7.46
C GLU A 147 4.05 17.19 -6.55
N GLY A 148 3.09 18.10 -6.46
CA GLY A 148 1.89 17.93 -5.66
C GLY A 148 0.83 17.10 -6.40
N HIS A 149 0.22 16.15 -5.69
CA HIS A 149 -0.87 15.33 -6.19
C HIS A 149 -2.02 15.32 -5.20
N THR A 150 -3.23 15.47 -5.74
CA THR A 150 -4.48 15.44 -4.99
C THR A 150 -5.44 14.42 -5.59
N CYS A 151 -6.30 13.85 -4.76
CA CYS A 151 -7.36 12.96 -5.23
C CYS A 151 -8.39 13.73 -6.06
N GLY A 152 -8.86 13.15 -7.17
CA GLY A 152 -9.77 13.80 -8.12
C GLY A 152 -11.16 14.18 -7.56
N ILE A 153 -11.56 13.61 -6.43
CA ILE A 153 -12.81 13.97 -5.73
C ILE A 153 -12.60 14.98 -4.60
N SER A 154 -11.35 15.30 -4.26
CA SER A 154 -11.05 16.31 -3.24
C SER A 154 -11.37 17.72 -3.74
N GLY A 155 -11.58 18.66 -2.83
CA GLY A 155 -11.79 20.07 -3.13
C GLY A 155 -10.50 20.90 -3.20
N PHE A 156 -9.33 20.28 -3.10
CA PHE A 156 -8.05 20.99 -3.21
C PHE A 156 -7.87 21.58 -4.61
N GLN A 157 -7.43 22.83 -4.67
CA GLN A 157 -7.27 23.58 -5.92
C GLN A 157 -5.80 23.62 -6.37
N GLU A 158 -5.57 23.35 -7.65
CA GLU A 158 -4.25 23.48 -8.27
C GLU A 158 -3.74 24.93 -8.17
N GLY A 159 -2.43 25.10 -7.99
CA GLY A 159 -1.80 26.41 -7.81
C GLY A 159 -1.94 27.02 -6.41
N THR A 160 -2.67 26.37 -5.49
CA THR A 160 -2.79 26.81 -4.09
C THR A 160 -1.84 26.03 -3.18
N ALA A 161 -1.19 26.73 -2.26
CA ALA A 161 -0.30 26.10 -1.28
C ALA A 161 -1.09 25.45 -0.14
N TYR A 162 -1.01 24.12 -0.05
CA TYR A 162 -1.56 23.33 1.05
C TYR A 162 -0.46 22.59 1.80
N PRO A 163 -0.66 22.23 3.09
CA PRO A 163 0.20 21.27 3.75
C PRO A 163 0.13 19.92 3.04
N THR A 164 1.29 19.33 2.79
CA THR A 164 1.42 18.18 1.90
C THR A 164 2.18 17.04 2.56
N ILE A 165 1.72 15.81 2.36
CA ILE A 165 2.41 14.61 2.84
C ILE A 165 3.47 14.19 1.82
N HIS A 166 4.74 14.18 2.21
CA HIS A 166 5.85 13.82 1.33
C HIS A 166 6.04 12.30 1.26
N LEU A 167 5.61 11.70 0.15
CA LEU A 167 5.63 10.25 -0.02
C LEU A 167 7.06 9.70 -0.17
N ASP A 168 7.99 10.45 -0.75
CA ASP A 168 9.38 10.00 -0.86
C ASP A 168 10.01 9.71 0.51
N LYS A 169 9.76 10.60 1.49
CA LYS A 169 10.26 10.44 2.86
C LYS A 169 9.63 9.23 3.56
N ILE A 170 8.35 8.99 3.30
CA ILE A 170 7.63 7.82 3.82
C ILE A 170 8.21 6.54 3.21
N ASN A 171 8.40 6.51 1.89
CA ASN A 171 8.96 5.37 1.17
C ASN A 171 10.37 5.03 1.66
N THR A 172 11.22 6.04 1.94
CA THR A 172 12.53 5.80 2.57
C THR A 172 12.40 5.12 3.93
N ARG A 173 11.48 5.58 4.80
CA ARG A 173 11.26 4.97 6.12
C ARG A 173 10.67 3.56 6.02
N LEU A 174 9.79 3.30 5.05
CA LEU A 174 9.25 1.97 4.77
C LEU A 174 10.32 1.00 4.29
N LEU A 175 11.26 1.47 3.47
CA LEU A 175 12.43 0.70 3.06
C LEU A 175 13.32 0.35 4.27
N GLU A 176 13.59 1.32 5.16
CA GLU A 176 14.33 1.08 6.40
C GLU A 176 13.64 0.07 7.31
N LEU A 177 12.32 0.16 7.45
CA LEU A 177 11.53 -0.81 8.21
C LEU A 177 11.53 -2.20 7.55
N SER A 178 11.54 -2.27 6.23
CA SER A 178 11.66 -3.55 5.51
C SER A 178 13.04 -4.19 5.73
N LYS A 179 14.11 -3.38 5.85
CA LYS A 179 15.43 -3.84 6.27
C LYS A 179 15.44 -4.36 7.70
N ASP A 180 14.81 -3.61 8.62
CA ASP A 180 14.71 -4.00 10.02
C ASP A 180 13.92 -5.31 10.20
N LEU A 181 12.86 -5.50 9.40
CA LEU A 181 12.04 -6.72 9.39
C LEU A 181 12.89 -7.96 9.03
N LEU A 182 13.72 -7.85 7.99
CA LEU A 182 14.60 -8.95 7.58
C LEU A 182 15.68 -9.23 8.64
N LYS A 183 16.26 -8.18 9.22
CA LYS A 183 17.24 -8.32 10.31
C LYS A 183 16.67 -9.02 11.54
N GLU A 184 15.39 -8.82 11.85
CA GLU A 184 14.71 -9.45 12.99
C GLU A 184 14.68 -10.99 12.89
N ILE A 185 14.66 -11.53 11.66
CA ILE A 185 14.69 -12.96 11.37
C ILE A 185 16.08 -13.46 10.94
N GLY A 186 17.13 -12.68 11.20
CA GLY A 186 18.52 -13.08 10.91
C GLY A 186 18.91 -12.98 9.43
N ILE A 187 18.07 -12.37 8.58
CA ILE A 187 18.37 -12.11 7.18
C ILE A 187 19.00 -10.73 7.09
N GLY A 188 20.29 -10.70 6.71
CA GLY A 188 21.05 -9.46 6.50
C GLY A 188 20.60 -8.70 5.24
N ASP A 189 21.53 -7.95 4.64
CA ASP A 189 21.31 -7.20 3.39
C ASP A 189 20.78 -8.13 2.28
N SER A 190 19.46 -8.12 2.10
CA SER A 190 18.74 -8.98 1.17
C SER A 190 17.96 -8.12 0.18
N PRO A 191 17.93 -8.51 -1.11
CA PRO A 191 17.18 -7.77 -2.12
C PRO A 191 15.67 -7.75 -1.83
N LEU A 192 15.18 -8.62 -0.94
CA LEU A 192 13.78 -8.61 -0.50
C LEU A 192 13.38 -7.27 0.15
N GLN A 193 14.33 -6.51 0.73
CA GLN A 193 14.04 -5.23 1.37
C GLN A 193 13.41 -4.21 0.41
N GLU A 194 13.73 -4.29 -0.89
CA GLU A 194 13.26 -3.41 -1.96
C GLU A 194 12.06 -4.00 -2.72
N ARG A 195 11.57 -5.17 -2.29
CA ARG A 195 10.46 -5.85 -2.95
C ARG A 195 9.18 -5.05 -2.78
N LEU A 196 8.62 -4.65 -3.92
CA LEU A 196 7.29 -4.09 -4.04
C LEU A 196 6.29 -5.22 -4.34
N VAL A 197 5.18 -5.24 -3.60
CA VAL A 197 4.21 -6.34 -3.61
C VAL A 197 2.81 -5.80 -3.86
N PRO A 198 2.11 -6.21 -4.93
CA PRO A 198 0.70 -5.88 -5.10
C PRO A 198 -0.10 -6.35 -3.88
N LEU A 199 -1.09 -5.57 -3.44
CA LEU A 199 -1.91 -5.94 -2.28
C LEU A 199 -2.56 -7.33 -2.43
N SER A 200 -2.98 -7.70 -3.64
CA SER A 200 -3.48 -9.04 -3.94
C SER A 200 -2.45 -10.12 -3.67
N SER A 201 -1.22 -9.94 -4.15
CA SER A 201 -0.13 -10.90 -3.97
C SER A 201 0.27 -10.99 -2.49
N ALA A 202 0.22 -9.88 -1.74
CA ALA A 202 0.50 -9.88 -0.31
C ALA A 202 -0.46 -10.79 0.48
N LEU A 203 -1.71 -10.92 0.04
CA LEU A 203 -2.68 -11.83 0.66
C LEU A 203 -2.47 -13.29 0.25
N LEU A 204 -2.00 -13.52 -0.97
CA LEU A 204 -1.81 -14.85 -1.56
C LEU A 204 -0.41 -15.44 -1.29
N THR A 205 0.43 -14.74 -0.54
CA THR A 205 1.79 -15.17 -0.22
C THR A 205 1.84 -15.69 1.21
N ASP A 206 2.40 -16.87 1.39
CA ASP A 206 2.81 -17.38 2.70
C ASP A 206 4.18 -16.79 3.05
N TYR A 207 4.23 -15.92 4.06
CA TYR A 207 5.46 -15.29 4.53
C TYR A 207 6.15 -16.14 5.61
N ASP A 208 6.55 -17.35 5.23
CA ASP A 208 7.16 -18.35 6.09
C ASP A 208 8.68 -18.46 5.87
N GLU A 209 9.31 -19.39 6.58
CA GLU A 209 10.73 -19.69 6.47
C GLU A 209 11.16 -19.97 5.02
N GLU A 210 10.33 -20.67 4.23
CA GLU A 210 10.62 -20.98 2.82
C GLU A 210 10.64 -19.72 1.96
N PHE A 211 9.63 -18.85 2.09
CA PHE A 211 9.60 -17.56 1.37
C PHE A 211 10.84 -16.72 1.63
N PHE A 212 11.31 -16.72 2.88
CA PHE A 212 12.48 -15.97 3.32
C PHE A 212 13.81 -16.69 3.06
N GLY A 213 13.81 -17.93 2.58
CA GLY A 213 15.02 -18.72 2.33
C GLY A 213 15.75 -19.14 3.61
N LEU A 214 15.01 -19.26 4.71
CA LEU A 214 15.50 -19.79 5.99
C LEU A 214 15.38 -21.32 6.00
N PRO A 215 16.29 -22.04 6.69
CA PRO A 215 16.12 -23.47 6.86
C PRO A 215 14.80 -23.76 7.59
N SER A 216 14.00 -24.66 7.03
CA SER A 216 12.79 -25.15 7.68
C SER A 216 13.15 -25.82 9.02
N GLY A 217 12.60 -25.31 10.11
CA GLY A 217 12.77 -25.86 11.47
C GLY A 217 12.01 -27.15 11.70
#